data_AF-A0A843FLK9-F1
#
_entry.id   AF-A0A843FLK9-F1
#
_cell.length_a   1.000
_cell.length_b   1.000
_cell.length_c   1.000
_cell.angle_alpha   90.00
_cell.angle_beta   90.00
_cell.angle_gamma   90.00
#
_symmetry.space_group_name_H-M   'P 1'
#
loop_
_entity.id
_entity.type
_entity.pdbx_description
1 polymer ?
#
loop_
_entity_poly.entity_id
_entity_poly.type
_entity_poly.pdbx_seq_one_letter_code
_entity_poly.pdbx_strand_id
1 'polypeptide(L)' 'MKMADAEESTYEDLQDEFEAKARGFGKGKYGRIMKMARTPSKDEYTKTVYITALGIILIGAVGFAIWWLMTVLPGYF' A
#
# COMPACT_ATOMS: atom_id res chain seq x y z
N MET A 1 -12.39 40.33 -22.78
CA MET A 1 -12.62 39.23 -23.74
C MET A 1 -11.39 38.34 -23.88
N LYS A 2 -10.18 38.86 -24.11
CA LYS A 2 -8.94 38.05 -24.25
C LYS A 2 -8.50 37.22 -23.02
N MET A 3 -9.00 37.54 -21.82
CA MET A 3 -8.62 36.85 -20.57
C MET A 3 -9.42 35.56 -20.32
N ALA A 4 -10.62 35.43 -20.90
CA ALA A 4 -11.45 34.22 -20.77
C ALA A 4 -10.99 33.11 -21.72
N ASP A 5 -10.64 33.48 -22.97
CA ASP A 5 -10.05 32.57 -23.97
C ASP A 5 -8.72 31.94 -23.49
N ALA A 6 -7.87 32.72 -22.81
CA ALA A 6 -6.58 32.24 -22.32
C ALA A 6 -6.69 31.27 -21.14
N GLU A 7 -7.75 31.40 -20.33
CA GLU A 7 -8.03 30.47 -19.24
C GLU A 7 -8.58 29.16 -19.80
N GLU A 8 -9.53 29.23 -20.73
CA GLU A 8 -10.13 28.07 -21.40
C GLU A 8 -9.07 27.23 -22.14
N SER A 9 -8.14 27.86 -22.88
CA SER A 9 -7.06 27.15 -23.55
C SER A 9 -6.12 26.43 -22.57
N THR A 10 -5.86 27.05 -21.42
CA THR A 10 -4.99 26.47 -20.38
C THR A 10 -5.62 25.21 -19.77
N TYR A 11 -6.94 25.16 -19.60
CA TYR A 11 -7.62 23.96 -19.12
C TYR A 11 -7.63 22.82 -20.13
N GLU A 12 -7.78 23.14 -21.42
CA GLU A 12 -7.69 22.16 -22.50
C GLU A 12 -6.28 21.57 -22.60
N ASP A 13 -5.25 22.43 -22.58
CA ASP A 13 -3.84 22.00 -22.60
C ASP A 13 -3.49 21.08 -21.41
N LEU A 14 -4.01 21.38 -20.22
CA LEU A 14 -3.82 20.56 -19.02
C LEU A 14 -4.55 19.22 -19.11
N GLN A 15 -5.76 19.16 -19.70
CA GLN A 15 -6.47 17.89 -19.92
C GLN A 15 -5.69 16.98 -20.87
N ASP A 16 -5.18 17.54 -21.97
CA ASP A 16 -4.42 16.79 -22.96
C ASP A 16 -3.11 16.23 -22.41
N GLU A 17 -2.40 17.01 -21.58
CA GLU A 17 -1.16 16.56 -20.94
C GLU A 17 -1.42 15.45 -19.90
N PHE A 18 -2.48 15.58 -19.11
CA PHE A 18 -2.90 14.54 -18.16
C PHE A 18 -3.36 13.27 -18.88
N GLU A 19 -4.12 13.39 -19.98
CA GLU A 19 -4.59 12.25 -20.76
C GLU A 19 -3.46 11.55 -21.52
N ALA A 20 -2.48 12.31 -22.03
CA ALA A 20 -1.26 11.76 -22.61
C ALA A 20 -0.43 10.99 -21.57
N LYS A 21 -0.28 11.53 -20.36
CA LYS A 21 0.47 10.89 -19.27
C LYS A 21 -0.24 9.65 -18.73
N ALA A 22 -1.56 9.69 -18.58
CA ALA A 22 -2.37 8.56 -18.15
C ALA A 22 -2.31 7.39 -19.15
N ARG A 23 -2.30 7.67 -20.47
CA ARG A 23 -2.16 6.63 -21.51
C ARG A 23 -0.83 5.88 -21.47
N GLY A 24 0.24 6.52 -20.96
CA GLY A 24 1.56 5.90 -20.78
C GLY A 24 1.71 5.14 -19.45
N PHE A 25 0.90 5.47 -18.44
CA PHE A 25 0.98 4.87 -17.11
C PHE A 25 0.46 3.42 -17.13
N GLY A 26 1.36 2.44 -16.98
CA GLY A 26 1.01 1.02 -16.89
C GLY A 26 1.25 0.17 -18.13
N LYS A 27 1.76 0.75 -19.24
CA LYS A 27 2.19 -0.04 -20.43
C LYS A 27 3.70 -0.33 -20.48
N GLY A 28 4.48 0.20 -19.54
CA GLY A 28 5.92 -0.04 -19.43
C GLY A 28 6.28 -1.46 -18.95
N LYS A 29 7.59 -1.74 -18.83
CA LYS A 29 8.16 -3.03 -18.40
C LYS A 29 7.46 -3.62 -17.15
N TYR A 30 7.21 -2.79 -16.14
CA TYR A 30 6.57 -3.19 -14.87
C TYR A 30 5.07 -3.50 -15.00
N GLY A 31 4.36 -2.84 -15.91
CA GLY A 31 2.95 -3.15 -16.17
C GLY A 31 2.75 -4.54 -16.78
N ARG A 32 3.70 -5.00 -17.59
CA ARG A 32 3.70 -6.38 -18.12
C ARG A 32 3.95 -7.41 -17.01
N ILE A 33 4.86 -7.11 -16.09
CA ILE A 33 5.20 -7.99 -14.97
C ILE A 33 4.01 -8.15 -14.01
N MET A 34 3.33 -7.05 -13.68
CA MET A 34 2.14 -7.09 -12.83
C MET A 34 0.99 -7.89 -13.47
N LYS A 35 0.85 -7.84 -14.81
CA LYS A 35 -0.11 -8.67 -15.56
C LYS A 35 0.25 -10.16 -15.59
N MET A 36 1.53 -10.51 -15.41
CA MET A 36 2.00 -11.89 -15.30
C MET A 36 1.93 -12.42 -13.86
N ALA A 37 1.77 -11.56 -12.86
CA ALA A 37 1.64 -11.97 -11.47
C ALA A 37 0.32 -12.73 -11.28
N ARG A 38 0.39 -13.85 -10.55
CA ARG A 38 -0.80 -14.64 -10.20
C ARG A 38 -1.53 -13.96 -9.04
N THR A 39 -2.78 -13.57 -9.27
CA THR A 39 -3.67 -13.17 -8.17
C THR A 39 -3.88 -14.36 -7.22
N PRO A 40 -3.62 -14.22 -5.91
CA PRO A 40 -3.81 -15.32 -4.96
C PRO A 40 -5.29 -15.70 -4.87
N SER A 41 -5.58 -16.98 -4.63
CA SER A 41 -6.94 -17.40 -4.31
C SER A 41 -7.34 -16.91 -2.92
N LYS A 42 -8.66 -16.79 -2.67
CA LYS A 42 -9.16 -16.38 -1.34
C LYS A 42 -8.67 -17.32 -0.23
N ASP A 43 -8.61 -18.62 -0.51
CA ASP A 43 -8.17 -19.62 0.47
C ASP A 43 -6.68 -19.52 0.77
N GLU A 44 -5.83 -19.30 -0.25
CA GLU A 44 -4.39 -19.12 -0.08
C GLU A 44 -4.07 -17.86 0.71
N TYR A 45 -4.74 -16.75 0.36
CA TYR A 45 -4.61 -15.50 1.09
C TYR A 45 -5.01 -15.66 2.56
N THR A 46 -6.18 -16.26 2.79
CA THR A 46 -6.74 -16.45 4.13
C THR A 46 -5.83 -17.32 5.00
N LYS A 47 -5.33 -18.45 4.48
CA LYS A 47 -4.37 -19.31 5.21
C LYS A 47 -3.09 -18.56 5.57
N THR A 48 -2.55 -17.80 4.62
CA THR A 48 -1.32 -17.02 4.83
C THR A 48 -1.52 -15.97 5.92
N VAL A 49 -2.60 -15.20 5.84
CA VAL A 49 -2.95 -14.18 6.84
C VAL A 49 -3.11 -14.80 8.22
N TYR A 50 -3.77 -15.95 8.36
CA TYR A 50 -3.92 -16.60 9.66
C TYR A 50 -2.58 -17.03 10.26
N ILE A 51 -1.71 -17.65 9.48
CA ILE A 51 -0.38 -18.10 9.96
C ILE A 51 0.47 -16.89 10.36
N THR A 52 0.48 -15.84 9.54
CA THR A 52 1.22 -14.61 9.85
C THR A 52 0.67 -13.91 11.09
N ALA A 53 -0.65 -13.77 11.20
CA ALA A 53 -1.28 -13.15 12.37
C ALA A 53 -0.97 -13.92 13.65
N LEU A 54 -1.01 -15.26 13.61
CA LEU A 54 -0.66 -16.10 14.74
C LEU A 54 0.81 -15.90 15.15
N GLY A 55 1.73 -15.85 14.17
CA GLY A 55 3.15 -15.61 14.43
C GLY A 55 3.41 -14.24 15.09
N ILE A 56 2.77 -13.18 14.59
CA ILE A 56 2.89 -11.83 15.16
C ILE A 56 2.38 -11.80 16.61
N ILE A 57 1.23 -12.43 16.87
CA ILE A 57 0.66 -12.49 18.23
C ILE A 57 1.58 -13.24 19.18
N LEU A 58 2.12 -14.40 18.77
CA LEU A 58 3.00 -15.21 19.61
C LEU A 58 4.30 -14.46 19.94
N ILE A 59 4.98 -13.91 18.93
CA ILE A 59 6.23 -13.17 19.13
C ILE A 59 5.97 -11.91 19.96
N GLY A 60 4.88 -11.19 19.66
CA GLY A 60 4.46 -10.00 20.40
C GLY A 60 4.16 -10.32 21.87
N ALA A 61 3.45 -11.41 22.15
CA ALA A 61 3.13 -11.85 23.51
C ALA A 61 4.39 -12.24 24.30
N VAL A 62 5.36 -12.91 23.67
CA VAL A 62 6.64 -13.25 24.32
C VAL A 62 7.45 -12.00 24.64
N GLY A 63 7.60 -11.09 23.66
CA GLY A 63 8.27 -9.81 23.88
C GLY A 63 7.58 -8.97 24.96
N PHE A 64 6.25 -8.93 24.93
CA PHE A 64 5.43 -8.26 25.94
C PHE A 64 5.60 -8.87 27.33
N ALA A 65 5.61 -10.20 27.45
CA ALA A 65 5.80 -10.89 28.72
C ALA A 65 7.17 -10.57 29.34
N ILE A 66 8.24 -10.55 28.53
CA ILE A 66 9.58 -10.17 28.98
C ILE A 66 9.59 -8.72 29.46
N TRP A 67 9.05 -7.79 28.67
CA TRP A 67 8.95 -6.38 29.04
C TRP A 67 8.14 -6.17 30.32
N TRP A 68 6.99 -6.83 30.44
CA TRP A 68 6.11 -6.75 31.60
C TRP A 68 6.83 -7.23 32.86
N LEU A 69 7.50 -8.38 32.78
CA LEU A 69 8.27 -8.94 33.89
C LEU A 69 9.41 -8.00 34.30
N MET A 70 10.16 -7.47 33.34
CA MET A 70 11.30 -6.59 33.65
C MET A 70 10.88 -5.21 34.15
N THR A 71 9.70 -4.72 33.78
CA THR A 71 9.28 -3.34 34.12
C THR A 71 8.43 -3.31 35.38
N VAL A 72 7.48 -4.24 35.53
CA VAL A 72 6.49 -4.22 36.61
C VAL A 72 7.03 -4.91 37.87
N LEU A 73 7.77 -6.02 37.72
CA LEU A 73 8.26 -6.80 38.84
C LEU A 73 9.24 -6.04 39.75
N PRO A 74 10.24 -5.27 39.26
CA PRO A 74 11.10 -4.47 40.14
C PRO A 74 10.41 -3.23 40.72
N GLY A 75 9.19 -2.89 40.28
CA GLY A 75 8.39 -1.85 40.95
C GLY A 75 7.66 -2.35 42.19
N TYR A 76 7.58 -3.67 42.40
CA TYR A 76 6.85 -4.31 43.50
C TYR A 76 7.76 -4.83 44.61
N PHE A 77 9.05 -5.03 44.33
CA PHE A 77 10.10 -5.40 45.30
C PHE A 77 11.00 -4.20 45.56
#